data_AF-A0A848K897-F1
#
_entry.id   AF-A0A848K897-F1
#
_cell.length_a   1.000
_cell.length_b   1.000
_cell.length_c   1.000
_cell.angle_alpha   90.00
_cell.angle_beta   90.00
_cell.angle_gamma   90.00
#
_symmetry.space_group_name_H-M   'P 1'
#
loop_
_entity.id
_entity.type
_entity.pdbx_description
1 polymer ?
#
loop_
_entity_poly.entity_id
_entity_poly.type
_entity_poly.pdbx_seq_one_letter_code
_entity_poly.pdbx_strand_id
1 'polypeptide(L)'
;MSTSNGRTTTSLRWLISLVVALFVVASCGSDSETAGVKLDDATRAKLDQTLDAAFAKSGMPGVVVSIWIGDHQWVKSLGVADLTTKAPYKIDDYGRIASISKTFTATAILQLVDQKKLSLDDKLESFVPGIVNGAKISIRDLLDMRSGLYDFTADDAFVNAFDANPTIAWTPEQAVDIVRAHPADFEPGAKTVYCDSNYILLGLILEKVTGRKADDVINNDVVAKLPGLSHTNFPTGFTVPEPHPTAYLPDENDPSRPPTVVNEVNPAVGWTAGAMTSTVDDLKVWTRELTDGKLLSP
;
A
#
# COMPACT_ATOMS: atom_id res chain seq x y z
N MET A 1 -39.02 2.86 -30.48
CA MET A 1 -38.75 3.27 -29.09
C MET A 1 -38.32 2.04 -28.33
N SER A 2 -37.01 1.80 -28.27
CA SER A 2 -36.41 0.71 -27.50
C SER A 2 -35.48 1.38 -26.50
N THR A 3 -35.88 1.39 -25.25
CA THR A 3 -35.12 1.97 -24.13
C THR A 3 -33.93 1.07 -23.85
N SER A 4 -32.74 1.49 -24.25
CA SER A 4 -31.49 0.91 -23.75
C SER A 4 -31.36 1.30 -22.28
N ASN A 5 -31.61 0.36 -21.37
CA ASN A 5 -31.19 0.50 -19.98
C ASN A 5 -29.67 0.49 -19.95
N GLY A 6 -29.09 1.69 -19.91
CA GLY A 6 -27.67 1.88 -19.62
C GLY A 6 -27.40 1.34 -18.22
N ARG A 7 -26.74 0.19 -18.14
CA ARG A 7 -26.02 -0.21 -16.93
C ARG A 7 -24.91 0.80 -16.73
N THR A 8 -25.09 1.72 -15.79
CA THR A 8 -24.00 2.50 -15.23
C THR A 8 -23.13 1.54 -14.42
N THR A 9 -22.14 0.92 -15.07
CA THR A 9 -21.01 0.27 -14.41
C THR A 9 -20.13 1.39 -13.87
N THR A 10 -20.45 1.87 -12.68
CA THR A 10 -19.57 2.76 -11.93
C THR A 10 -18.50 1.86 -11.31
N SER A 11 -17.30 1.97 -11.85
CA SER A 11 -16.09 1.16 -11.62
C SER A 11 -15.53 1.26 -10.19
N LEU A 12 -14.84 0.22 -9.73
CA LEU A 12 -13.98 0.08 -8.53
C LEU A 12 -12.79 1.08 -8.46
N ARG A 13 -12.92 2.28 -9.03
CA ARG A 13 -11.90 3.35 -9.10
C ARG A 13 -11.34 3.80 -7.74
N TRP A 14 -11.96 3.38 -6.63
CA TRP A 14 -11.61 3.79 -5.27
C TRP A 14 -10.87 2.73 -4.45
N LEU A 15 -10.70 1.50 -4.96
CA LEU A 15 -10.12 0.39 -4.18
C LEU A 15 -8.62 0.52 -3.90
N ILE A 16 -7.93 1.41 -4.61
CA ILE A 16 -6.52 1.71 -4.35
C ILE A 16 -6.38 2.79 -3.27
N SER A 17 -7.46 3.50 -2.92
CA SER A 17 -7.41 4.74 -2.14
C SER A 17 -7.92 4.65 -0.70
N LEU A 18 -8.20 3.47 -0.14
CA LEU A 18 -8.70 3.40 1.24
C LEU A 18 -7.98 2.39 2.12
N VAL A 19 -6.67 2.61 2.27
CA VAL A 19 -6.03 2.47 3.59
C VAL A 19 -5.84 3.88 4.13
N VAL A 20 -6.76 4.36 4.96
CA VAL A 20 -6.52 5.56 5.77
C VAL A 20 -5.60 5.16 6.92
N ALA A 21 -4.31 5.02 6.62
CA ALA A 21 -3.28 5.17 7.64
C ALA A 21 -3.09 6.66 7.85
N LEU A 22 -3.79 7.23 8.83
CA LEU A 22 -3.62 8.62 9.21
C LEU A 22 -2.25 8.76 9.92
N PHE A 23 -1.17 8.91 9.16
CA PHE A 23 0.13 9.32 9.70
C PHE A 23 0.07 10.81 10.01
N VAL A 24 -0.33 11.16 11.23
CA VAL A 24 -0.13 12.52 11.74
C VAL A 24 1.35 12.64 12.11
N VAL A 25 2.15 13.11 11.15
CA VAL A 25 3.49 13.62 11.45
C VAL A 25 3.30 15.03 12.01
N ALA A 26 3.30 15.16 13.34
CA ALA A 26 3.36 16.46 13.98
C ALA A 26 4.75 17.07 13.73
N SER A 27 4.81 18.05 12.83
CA SER A 27 6.00 18.89 12.62
C SER A 27 6.27 19.70 13.88
N CYS A 28 7.40 19.45 14.55
CA CYS A 28 7.82 20.21 15.72
C CYS A 28 8.28 21.62 15.32
N GLY A 29 7.39 22.59 15.46
CA GLY A 29 7.77 23.98 15.68
C GLY A 29 8.24 24.15 17.13
N SER A 30 9.40 24.81 17.30
CA SER A 30 10.10 25.02 18.56
C SER A 30 9.27 25.72 19.64
N ASP A 31 9.50 25.28 20.88
CA ASP A 31 9.16 25.91 22.16
C ASP A 31 7.68 25.93 22.58
N SER A 32 7.17 24.73 22.83
CA SER A 32 6.26 24.46 23.95
C SER A 32 6.80 23.22 24.63
N GLU A 33 6.95 23.25 25.96
CA GLU A 33 7.04 22.02 26.74
C GLU A 33 5.99 21.06 26.19
N THR A 34 6.43 19.95 25.60
CA THR A 34 5.53 18.88 25.21
C THR A 34 4.93 18.37 26.51
N ALA A 35 3.72 18.83 26.82
CA ALA A 35 2.79 18.05 27.60
C ALA A 35 2.63 16.75 26.81
N GLY A 36 3.54 15.79 27.05
CA GLY A 36 3.64 14.58 26.27
C GLY A 36 2.27 13.97 26.21
N VAL A 37 1.77 13.70 25.01
CA VAL A 37 0.47 13.05 24.85
C VAL A 37 0.53 11.75 25.65
N LYS A 38 -0.26 11.64 26.71
CA LYS A 38 -0.34 10.43 27.55
C LYS A 38 -1.60 9.67 27.16
N LEU A 39 -1.49 8.35 27.05
CA LEU A 39 -2.65 7.46 26.97
C LEU A 39 -3.23 7.25 28.38
N ASP A 40 -3.67 8.34 29.01
CA ASP A 40 -4.40 8.31 30.28
C ASP A 40 -5.84 7.80 30.10
N ASP A 41 -6.55 7.58 31.20
CA ASP A 41 -7.89 7.00 31.17
C ASP A 41 -8.89 7.85 30.38
N ALA A 42 -8.78 9.19 30.49
CA ALA A 42 -9.63 10.11 29.75
C ALA A 42 -9.39 10.04 28.23
N THR A 43 -8.11 9.97 27.81
CA THR A 43 -7.73 9.80 26.41
C THR A 43 -8.17 8.45 25.87
N ARG A 44 -7.98 7.36 26.63
CA ARG A 44 -8.43 6.01 26.27
C ARG A 44 -9.95 5.95 26.08
N ALA A 45 -10.72 6.51 27.01
CA ALA A 45 -12.18 6.57 26.89
C ALA A 45 -12.62 7.37 25.64
N LYS A 46 -11.91 8.45 25.31
CA LYS A 46 -12.17 9.22 24.09
C LYS A 46 -11.83 8.44 22.81
N LEU A 47 -10.72 7.70 22.81
CA LEU A 47 -10.35 6.80 21.70
C LEU A 47 -11.41 5.71 21.53
N ASP A 48 -11.86 5.10 22.63
CA ASP A 48 -12.90 4.09 22.62
C ASP A 48 -14.19 4.62 21.99
N GLN A 49 -14.68 5.77 22.46
CA GLN A 49 -15.89 6.40 21.94
C GLN A 49 -15.75 6.81 20.47
N THR A 50 -14.58 7.30 20.08
CA THR A 50 -14.31 7.73 18.70
C THR A 50 -14.34 6.53 17.75
N LEU A 51 -13.67 5.43 18.13
CA LEU A 51 -13.65 4.23 17.31
C LEU A 51 -15.03 3.57 17.24
N ASP A 52 -15.78 3.51 18.35
CA ASP A 52 -17.16 2.98 18.35
C ASP A 52 -18.07 3.77 17.40
N ALA A 53 -18.01 5.10 17.46
CA ALA A 53 -18.82 5.97 16.62
C ALA A 53 -18.44 5.90 15.14
N ALA A 54 -17.14 5.73 14.82
CA ALA A 54 -16.66 5.56 13.46
C ALA A 54 -17.05 4.18 12.91
N PHE A 55 -16.85 3.12 13.68
CA PHE A 55 -17.19 1.74 13.30
C PHE A 55 -18.68 1.57 13.04
N ALA A 56 -19.54 2.16 13.89
CA ALA A 56 -21.00 2.12 13.69
C ALA A 56 -21.47 2.73 12.35
N LYS A 57 -20.64 3.56 11.70
CA LYS A 57 -20.93 4.22 10.43
C LYS A 57 -20.16 3.64 9.25
N SER A 58 -19.19 2.76 9.46
CA SER A 58 -18.26 2.33 8.42
C SER A 58 -18.85 1.26 7.48
N GLY A 59 -19.82 0.47 7.96
CA GLY A 59 -20.31 -0.70 7.24
C GLY A 59 -19.29 -1.85 7.17
N MET A 60 -18.12 -1.72 7.82
CA MET A 60 -17.08 -2.73 7.81
C MET A 60 -17.44 -3.90 8.73
N PRO A 61 -17.16 -5.16 8.34
CA PRO A 61 -17.37 -6.33 9.19
C PRO A 61 -16.59 -6.29 10.52
N GLY A 62 -15.38 -5.73 10.49
CA GLY A 62 -14.54 -5.56 11.67
C GLY A 62 -13.39 -4.59 11.41
N VAL A 63 -12.73 -4.17 12.49
CA VAL A 63 -11.56 -3.30 12.47
C VAL A 63 -10.69 -3.57 13.68
N VAL A 64 -9.38 -3.48 13.51
CA VAL A 64 -8.40 -3.43 14.60
C VAL A 64 -7.65 -2.11 14.51
N VAL A 65 -7.53 -1.41 15.64
CA VAL A 65 -6.75 -0.18 15.75
C VAL A 65 -5.83 -0.28 16.95
N SER A 66 -4.59 0.17 16.76
CA SER A 66 -3.59 0.27 17.80
C SER A 66 -2.92 1.64 17.77
N ILE A 67 -2.55 2.12 18.96
CA ILE A 67 -1.82 3.38 19.16
C ILE A 67 -0.73 3.11 20.18
N TRP A 68 0.49 3.56 19.87
CA TRP A 68 1.65 3.48 20.77
C TRP A 68 2.24 4.86 21.00
N ILE A 69 2.45 5.22 22.27
CA ILE A 69 3.11 6.47 22.66
C ILE A 69 4.09 6.16 23.80
N GLY A 70 5.39 6.23 23.50
CA GLY A 70 6.42 5.71 24.41
C GLY A 70 6.16 4.23 24.74
N ASP A 71 6.16 3.89 26.03
CA ASP A 71 5.86 2.54 26.52
C ASP A 71 4.35 2.26 26.66
N HIS A 72 3.49 3.23 26.35
CA HIS A 72 2.05 3.08 26.46
C HIS A 72 1.44 2.56 25.17
N GLN A 73 0.46 1.67 25.31
CA GLN A 73 -0.31 1.11 24.20
C GLN A 73 -1.81 1.22 24.46
N TRP A 74 -2.57 1.48 23.41
CA TRP A 74 -4.01 1.28 23.34
C TRP A 74 -4.30 0.42 22.11
N VAL A 75 -5.11 -0.64 22.28
CA VAL A 75 -5.55 -1.52 21.21
C VAL A 75 -7.05 -1.72 21.39
N LYS A 76 -7.79 -1.62 20.30
CA LYS A 76 -9.20 -1.96 20.27
C LYS A 76 -9.52 -2.66 18.97
N SER A 77 -10.24 -3.77 19.10
CA SER A 77 -10.86 -4.48 17.99
C SER A 77 -12.37 -4.39 18.12
N LEU A 78 -13.05 -4.20 16.99
CA LEU A 78 -14.50 -4.19 16.88
C LEU A 78 -14.93 -5.10 15.72
N GLY A 79 -16.10 -5.71 15.86
CA GLY A 79 -16.69 -6.56 14.83
C GLY A 79 -16.05 -7.94 14.72
N VAL A 80 -16.06 -8.49 13.52
CA VAL A 80 -15.68 -9.87 13.22
C VAL A 80 -14.69 -9.96 12.06
N ALA A 81 -13.82 -10.95 12.12
CA ALA A 81 -12.92 -11.34 11.04
C ALA A 81 -13.69 -12.03 9.90
N ASP A 82 -14.80 -12.70 10.22
CA ASP A 82 -15.61 -13.46 9.27
C ASP A 82 -17.10 -13.34 9.60
N LEU A 83 -17.90 -12.93 8.61
CA LEU A 83 -19.34 -12.73 8.72
C LEU A 83 -20.13 -14.03 8.90
N THR A 84 -19.57 -15.18 8.53
CA THR A 84 -20.22 -16.50 8.65
C THR A 84 -19.93 -17.14 10.00
N THR A 85 -18.64 -17.31 10.35
CA THR A 85 -18.22 -17.97 11.60
C THR A 85 -18.35 -17.06 12.81
N LYS A 86 -18.45 -15.74 12.58
CA LYS A 86 -18.44 -14.70 13.62
C LYS A 86 -17.17 -14.71 14.49
N ALA A 87 -16.07 -15.24 13.96
CA ALA A 87 -14.77 -15.17 14.63
C ALA A 87 -14.38 -13.70 14.88
N PRO A 88 -13.82 -13.36 16.06
CA PRO A 88 -13.39 -11.99 16.35
C PRO A 88 -12.19 -11.61 15.48
N TYR A 89 -12.13 -10.35 15.04
CA TYR A 89 -10.93 -9.79 14.40
C TYR A 89 -9.87 -9.51 15.47
N LYS A 90 -8.64 -9.95 15.26
CA LYS A 90 -7.53 -9.82 16.22
C LYS A 90 -6.35 -9.05 15.64
N ILE A 91 -5.52 -8.54 16.53
CA ILE A 91 -4.35 -7.73 16.19
C ILE A 91 -3.22 -8.52 15.53
N ASP A 92 -3.16 -9.82 15.81
CA ASP A 92 -2.21 -10.78 15.26
C ASP A 92 -2.66 -11.37 13.91
N ASP A 93 -3.85 -11.01 13.42
CA ASP A 93 -4.30 -11.43 12.10
C ASP A 93 -3.47 -10.73 11.01
N TYR A 94 -3.03 -11.51 10.02
CA TYR A 94 -2.36 -11.01 8.82
C TYR A 94 -3.32 -10.14 8.00
N GLY A 95 -2.79 -9.10 7.36
CA GLY A 95 -3.53 -8.26 6.44
C GLY A 95 -2.65 -7.85 5.26
N ARG A 96 -3.29 -7.72 4.08
CA ARG A 96 -2.65 -7.06 2.93
C ARG A 96 -2.47 -5.59 3.27
N ILE A 97 -1.23 -5.10 3.20
CA ILE A 97 -0.90 -3.73 3.61
C ILE A 97 -1.02 -2.73 2.46
N ALA A 98 -1.38 -3.20 1.27
CA ALA A 98 -1.56 -2.39 0.07
C ALA A 98 -0.38 -1.43 -0.10
N SER A 99 -0.66 -0.15 -0.32
CA SER A 99 0.31 0.90 -0.59
C SER A 99 1.34 1.17 0.51
N ILE A 100 1.21 0.61 1.71
CA ILE A 100 2.32 0.60 2.69
C ILE A 100 3.53 -0.16 2.11
N SER A 101 3.30 -1.13 1.21
CA SER A 101 4.37 -1.85 0.47
C SER A 101 5.37 -0.91 -0.19
N LYS A 102 4.93 0.28 -0.63
CA LYS A 102 5.79 1.28 -1.27
C LYS A 102 6.94 1.71 -0.38
N THR A 103 6.76 1.78 0.93
CA THR A 103 7.87 2.15 1.82
C THR A 103 8.96 1.08 1.83
N PHE A 104 8.61 -0.20 1.73
CA PHE A 104 9.59 -1.28 1.66
C PHE A 104 10.35 -1.27 0.32
N THR A 105 9.62 -1.07 -0.79
CA THR A 105 10.22 -0.89 -2.12
C THR A 105 11.14 0.33 -2.15
N ALA A 106 10.73 1.46 -1.58
CA ALA A 106 11.54 2.66 -1.47
C ALA A 106 12.81 2.41 -0.66
N THR A 107 12.71 1.73 0.49
CA THR A 107 13.89 1.35 1.28
C THR A 107 14.85 0.47 0.48
N ALA A 108 14.37 -0.53 -0.26
CA ALA A 108 15.23 -1.37 -1.10
C ALA A 108 15.98 -0.54 -2.16
N ILE A 109 15.31 0.42 -2.80
CA ILE A 109 15.93 1.33 -3.77
C ILE A 109 16.95 2.24 -3.10
N LEU A 110 16.62 2.84 -1.96
CA LEU A 110 17.51 3.75 -1.23
C LEU A 110 18.72 3.01 -0.66
N GLN A 111 18.61 1.74 -0.28
CA GLN A 111 19.76 0.90 0.07
C GLN A 111 20.73 0.72 -1.12
N LEU A 112 20.23 0.62 -2.35
CA LEU A 112 21.10 0.60 -3.54
C LEU A 112 21.78 1.95 -3.77
N VAL A 113 21.11 3.06 -3.44
CA VAL A 113 21.69 4.41 -3.47
C VAL A 113 22.82 4.54 -2.45
N ASP A 114 22.60 4.11 -1.22
CA ASP A 114 23.64 4.08 -0.17
C ASP A 114 24.85 3.23 -0.58
N GLN A 115 24.59 2.11 -1.26
CA GLN A 115 25.62 1.23 -1.81
C GLN A 115 26.29 1.77 -3.07
N LYS A 116 25.90 2.96 -3.54
CA LYS A 116 26.39 3.60 -4.78
C LYS A 116 26.18 2.75 -6.04
N LYS A 117 25.21 1.83 -6.01
CA LYS A 117 24.82 1.00 -7.16
C LYS A 117 23.76 1.68 -8.04
N LEU A 118 23.11 2.70 -7.50
CA LEU A 118 22.10 3.52 -8.15
C LEU A 118 22.28 4.97 -7.69
N SER A 119 21.95 5.94 -8.53
CA SER A 119 21.83 7.35 -8.14
C SER A 119 20.37 7.78 -8.18
N LEU A 120 19.99 8.69 -7.27
CA LEU A 120 18.67 9.32 -7.30
C LEU A 120 18.43 10.14 -8.59
N ASP A 121 19.51 10.57 -9.24
CA ASP A 121 19.44 11.35 -10.49
C ASP A 121 19.52 10.50 -11.76
N ASP A 122 19.72 9.19 -11.62
CA ASP A 122 19.72 8.28 -12.77
C ASP A 122 18.37 8.32 -13.49
N LYS A 123 18.41 8.24 -14.82
CA LYS A 123 17.22 8.41 -15.66
C LYS A 123 16.52 7.10 -15.92
N LEU A 124 15.19 7.13 -15.90
CA LEU A 124 14.33 5.97 -16.13
C LEU A 124 14.67 5.27 -17.45
N GLU A 125 14.96 6.03 -18.52
CA GLU A 125 15.30 5.51 -19.85
C GLU A 125 16.42 4.46 -19.83
N SER A 126 17.40 4.60 -18.93
CA SER A 126 18.54 3.67 -18.82
C SER A 126 18.14 2.29 -18.30
N PHE A 127 16.99 2.17 -17.63
CA PHE A 127 16.52 0.93 -17.02
C PHE A 127 15.29 0.37 -17.73
N VAL A 128 14.34 1.24 -18.08
CA VAL A 128 13.08 0.90 -18.74
C VAL A 128 12.87 1.86 -19.92
N PRO A 129 13.36 1.51 -21.12
CA PRO A 129 13.28 2.39 -22.28
C PRO A 129 11.87 2.52 -22.85
N GLY A 130 11.65 3.59 -23.61
CA GLY A 130 10.42 3.82 -24.38
C GLY A 130 9.24 4.38 -23.58
N ILE A 131 9.48 4.88 -22.37
CA ILE A 131 8.49 5.58 -21.56
C ILE A 131 8.49 7.06 -21.95
N VAL A 132 7.31 7.67 -22.10
CA VAL A 132 7.21 9.11 -22.39
C VAL A 132 7.92 9.91 -21.30
N ASN A 133 8.79 10.86 -21.70
CA ASN A 133 9.67 11.61 -20.79
C ASN A 133 10.69 10.76 -19.99
N GLY A 134 10.90 9.47 -20.31
CA GLY A 134 11.81 8.57 -19.59
C GLY A 134 13.26 9.08 -19.47
N ALA A 135 13.75 9.82 -20.46
CA ALA A 135 15.08 10.46 -20.42
C ALA A 135 15.17 11.66 -19.45
N LYS A 136 14.04 12.20 -19.00
CA LYS A 136 13.96 13.31 -18.05
C LYS A 136 13.66 12.82 -16.62
N ILE A 137 12.76 11.83 -16.50
CA ILE A 137 12.33 11.24 -15.22
C ILE A 137 13.53 10.62 -14.52
N SER A 138 13.80 11.07 -13.29
CA SER A 138 14.82 10.49 -12.41
C SER A 138 14.25 9.43 -11.46
N ILE A 139 15.11 8.64 -10.83
CA ILE A 139 14.71 7.73 -9.73
C ILE A 139 14.03 8.51 -8.59
N ARG A 140 14.53 9.72 -8.29
CA ARG A 140 13.90 10.63 -7.31
C ARG A 140 12.48 11.00 -7.69
N ASP A 141 12.23 11.32 -8.97
CA ASP A 141 10.88 11.67 -9.43
C ASP A 141 9.89 10.50 -9.26
N LEU A 142 10.35 9.25 -9.40
CA LEU A 142 9.52 8.08 -9.14
C LEU A 142 9.19 7.94 -7.65
N LEU A 143 10.22 8.01 -6.78
CA LEU A 143 10.07 7.89 -5.32
C LEU A 143 9.17 9.00 -4.74
N ASP A 144 9.30 10.22 -5.25
CA ASP A 144 8.56 11.39 -4.76
C ASP A 144 7.16 11.54 -5.37
N MET A 145 6.75 10.63 -6.26
CA MET A 145 5.49 10.69 -7.01
C MET A 145 5.37 11.95 -7.90
N ARG A 146 6.46 12.29 -8.61
CA ARG A 146 6.61 13.51 -9.43
C ARG A 146 6.93 13.25 -10.89
N SER A 147 6.83 12.01 -11.34
CA SER A 147 7.24 11.58 -12.69
C SER A 147 6.34 12.10 -13.83
N GLY A 148 5.07 12.38 -13.55
CA GLY A 148 4.08 12.72 -14.58
C GLY A 148 3.60 11.52 -15.40
N LEU A 149 3.87 10.29 -14.96
CA LEU A 149 3.42 9.07 -15.63
C LEU A 149 1.91 8.90 -15.51
N TYR A 150 1.31 8.37 -16.58
CA TYR A 150 -0.04 7.83 -16.53
C TYR A 150 -0.09 6.65 -15.55
N ASP A 151 -1.11 6.59 -14.71
CA ASP A 151 -1.26 5.47 -13.78
C ASP A 151 -2.01 4.30 -14.43
N PHE A 152 -1.38 3.13 -14.52
CA PHE A 152 -1.99 1.93 -15.11
C PHE A 152 -3.30 1.54 -14.44
N THR A 153 -3.49 1.93 -13.18
CA THR A 153 -4.69 1.66 -12.40
C THR A 153 -5.88 2.54 -12.77
N ALA A 154 -5.64 3.59 -13.57
CA ALA A 154 -6.67 4.42 -14.18
C ALA A 154 -7.11 3.92 -15.57
N ASP A 155 -6.45 2.90 -16.11
CA ASP A 155 -6.80 2.30 -17.41
C ASP A 155 -8.09 1.49 -17.29
N ASP A 156 -9.10 1.86 -18.07
CA ASP A 156 -10.41 1.24 -17.98
C ASP A 156 -10.38 -0.26 -18.36
N ALA A 157 -9.48 -0.70 -19.25
CA ALA A 157 -9.40 -2.11 -19.63
C ALA A 157 -8.82 -2.95 -18.49
N PHE A 158 -7.77 -2.46 -17.84
CA PHE A 158 -7.21 -3.08 -16.64
C PHE A 158 -8.23 -3.12 -15.49
N VAL A 159 -8.87 -2.00 -15.17
CA VAL A 159 -9.87 -1.93 -14.09
C VAL A 159 -10.99 -2.92 -14.33
N ASN A 160 -11.59 -2.93 -15.52
CA ASN A 160 -12.67 -3.87 -15.84
C ASN A 160 -12.23 -5.34 -15.76
N ALA A 161 -10.98 -5.66 -16.14
CA ALA A 161 -10.46 -7.02 -16.06
C ALA A 161 -10.23 -7.45 -14.60
N PHE A 162 -9.66 -6.57 -13.78
CA PHE A 162 -9.42 -6.84 -12.36
C PHE A 162 -10.73 -6.98 -11.57
N ASP A 163 -11.71 -6.11 -11.83
CA ASP A 163 -13.02 -6.14 -11.20
C ASP A 163 -13.77 -7.44 -11.51
N ALA A 164 -13.65 -7.92 -12.76
CA ALA A 164 -14.25 -9.17 -13.18
C ALA A 164 -13.54 -10.40 -12.59
N ASN A 165 -12.24 -10.32 -12.35
CA ASN A 165 -11.45 -11.41 -11.78
C ASN A 165 -10.19 -10.90 -11.03
N PRO A 166 -10.21 -10.78 -9.70
CA PRO A 166 -9.05 -10.35 -8.91
C PRO A 166 -7.82 -11.28 -8.98
N THR A 167 -7.98 -12.48 -9.56
CA THR A 167 -6.91 -13.46 -9.81
C THR A 167 -6.43 -13.47 -11.25
N ILE A 168 -6.75 -12.44 -12.06
CA ILE A 168 -6.26 -12.32 -13.44
C ILE A 168 -4.76 -12.61 -13.55
N ALA A 169 -4.36 -13.33 -14.59
CA ALA A 169 -2.95 -13.44 -14.94
C ALA A 169 -2.44 -12.04 -15.33
N TRP A 170 -1.44 -11.56 -14.58
CA TRP A 170 -0.92 -10.21 -14.70
C TRP A 170 0.60 -10.23 -14.48
N THR A 171 1.33 -9.41 -15.23
CA THR A 171 2.76 -9.17 -15.03
C THR A 171 3.06 -7.67 -14.88
N PRO A 172 4.13 -7.29 -14.17
CA PRO A 172 4.57 -5.90 -14.07
C PRO A 172 4.78 -5.24 -15.44
N GLU A 173 5.25 -5.99 -16.44
CA GLU A 173 5.45 -5.49 -17.80
C GLU A 173 4.15 -5.08 -18.48
N GLN A 174 3.02 -5.73 -18.18
CA GLN A 174 1.72 -5.33 -18.73
C GLN A 174 1.28 -3.98 -18.19
N ALA A 175 1.57 -3.67 -16.91
CA ALA A 175 1.36 -2.34 -16.38
C ALA A 175 2.26 -1.31 -17.09
N VAL A 176 3.52 -1.65 -17.37
CA VAL A 176 4.43 -0.77 -18.13
C VAL A 176 3.97 -0.55 -19.57
N ASP A 177 3.40 -1.56 -20.22
CA ASP A 177 2.85 -1.42 -21.57
C ASP A 177 1.68 -0.43 -21.61
N ILE A 178 0.83 -0.42 -20.59
CA ILE A 178 -0.21 0.60 -20.42
C ILE A 178 0.42 1.99 -20.27
N VAL A 179 1.45 2.13 -19.43
CA VAL A 179 2.15 3.40 -19.24
C VAL A 179 2.77 3.91 -20.54
N ARG A 180 3.37 3.03 -21.36
CA ARG A 180 3.93 3.39 -22.68
C ARG A 180 2.87 3.81 -23.68
N ALA A 181 1.67 3.24 -23.60
CA ALA A 181 0.58 3.51 -24.52
C ALA A 181 -0.12 4.87 -24.26
N HIS A 182 0.14 5.49 -23.11
CA HIS A 182 -0.50 6.73 -22.70
C HIS A 182 0.48 7.92 -22.72
N PRO A 183 -0.02 9.16 -22.98
CA PRO A 183 0.79 10.36 -22.82
C PRO A 183 1.15 10.58 -21.34
N ALA A 184 2.19 11.37 -21.09
CA ALA A 184 2.46 11.87 -19.75
C ALA A 184 1.38 12.88 -19.32
N ASP A 185 0.95 12.82 -18.06
CA ASP A 185 -0.04 13.73 -17.48
C ASP A 185 0.52 15.14 -17.22
N PHE A 186 1.83 15.23 -16.95
CA PHE A 186 2.56 16.48 -16.74
C PHE A 186 4.07 16.28 -16.91
N GLU A 187 4.84 17.37 -16.96
CA GLU A 187 6.30 17.30 -17.04
C GLU A 187 6.92 16.81 -15.70
N PRO A 188 7.98 15.99 -15.73
CA PRO A 188 8.63 15.49 -14.52
C PRO A 188 9.05 16.63 -13.58
N GLY A 189 8.78 16.46 -12.29
CA GLY A 189 9.09 17.44 -11.25
C GLY A 189 8.15 18.65 -11.21
N ALA A 190 7.09 18.73 -12.03
CA ALA A 190 6.18 19.87 -12.00
C ALA A 190 5.14 19.79 -10.86
N LYS A 191 4.67 18.59 -10.53
CA LYS A 191 3.63 18.32 -9.52
C LYS A 191 3.96 17.05 -8.74
N THR A 192 3.30 16.86 -7.60
CA THR A 192 3.25 15.58 -6.90
C THR A 192 1.86 14.99 -7.08
N VAL A 193 1.77 13.84 -7.76
CA VAL A 193 0.51 13.12 -8.03
C VAL A 193 0.77 11.64 -7.77
N TYR A 194 -0.04 11.04 -6.91
CA TYR A 194 0.02 9.62 -6.60
C TYR A 194 -0.11 8.78 -7.86
N CYS A 195 0.79 7.82 -8.05
CA CYS A 195 0.79 6.96 -9.24
C CYS A 195 1.47 5.63 -8.91
N ASP A 196 0.72 4.53 -8.98
CA ASP A 196 1.23 3.18 -8.70
C ASP A 196 2.29 2.75 -9.72
N SER A 197 2.17 3.22 -10.95
CA SER A 197 3.15 2.97 -12.02
C SER A 197 4.57 3.35 -11.64
N ASN A 198 4.76 4.38 -10.80
CA ASN A 198 6.08 4.74 -10.27
C ASN A 198 6.73 3.56 -9.54
N TYR A 199 5.96 2.88 -8.70
CA TYR A 199 6.47 1.81 -7.85
C TYR A 199 6.58 0.47 -8.56
N ILE A 200 5.79 0.25 -9.61
CA ILE A 200 6.03 -0.85 -10.56
C ILE A 200 7.37 -0.66 -11.27
N LEU A 201 7.64 0.54 -11.80
CA LEU A 201 8.92 0.84 -12.46
C LEU A 201 10.10 0.75 -11.50
N LEU A 202 9.97 1.22 -10.26
CA LEU A 202 11.00 1.03 -9.23
C LEU A 202 11.26 -0.45 -8.95
N GLY A 203 10.23 -1.30 -8.97
CA GLY A 203 10.39 -2.76 -8.89
C GLY A 203 11.26 -3.31 -10.02
N LEU A 204 10.98 -2.92 -11.27
CA LEU A 204 11.77 -3.34 -12.43
C LEU A 204 13.21 -2.82 -12.39
N ILE A 205 13.41 -1.58 -11.91
CA ILE A 205 14.75 -1.00 -11.69
C ILE A 205 15.51 -1.81 -10.62
N LEU A 206 14.85 -2.18 -9.52
CA LEU A 206 15.42 -3.01 -8.47
C LEU A 206 15.90 -4.35 -9.02
N GLU A 207 15.11 -5.02 -9.86
CA GLU A 207 15.51 -6.26 -10.51
C GLU A 207 16.67 -6.04 -11.48
N LYS A 208 16.62 -4.98 -12.28
CA LYS A 208 17.65 -4.64 -13.27
C LYS A 208 19.01 -4.41 -12.64
N VAL A 209 19.06 -3.67 -11.52
CA VAL A 209 20.31 -3.32 -10.83
C VAL A 209 20.87 -4.50 -10.03
N THR A 210 20.00 -5.32 -9.44
CA THR A 210 20.43 -6.42 -8.56
C THR A 210 20.62 -7.75 -9.29
N GLY A 211 19.98 -7.94 -10.44
CA GLY A 211 19.90 -9.23 -11.13
C GLY A 211 19.08 -10.29 -10.38
N ARG A 212 18.30 -9.90 -9.36
CA ARG A 212 17.46 -10.76 -8.53
C ARG A 212 16.01 -10.30 -8.62
N LYS A 213 15.07 -11.19 -8.33
CA LYS A 213 13.65 -10.85 -8.31
C LYS A 213 13.33 -9.86 -7.19
N ALA A 214 12.37 -8.96 -7.43
CA ALA A 214 12.05 -7.89 -6.49
C ALA A 214 11.51 -8.44 -5.15
N ASP A 215 10.70 -9.50 -5.20
CA ASP A 215 10.18 -10.21 -4.02
C ASP A 215 11.32 -10.79 -3.16
N ASP A 216 12.31 -11.42 -3.79
CA ASP A 216 13.50 -11.95 -3.12
C ASP A 216 14.33 -10.83 -2.49
N VAL A 217 14.53 -9.71 -3.18
CA VAL A 217 15.30 -8.58 -2.64
C VAL A 217 14.59 -7.96 -1.45
N ILE A 218 13.29 -7.67 -1.56
CA ILE A 218 12.52 -7.05 -0.48
C ILE A 218 12.44 -7.98 0.73
N ASN A 219 12.18 -9.28 0.53
CA ASN A 219 12.12 -10.24 1.63
C ASN A 219 13.48 -10.41 2.32
N ASN A 220 14.57 -10.58 1.57
CA ASN A 220 15.86 -10.96 2.16
C ASN A 220 16.71 -9.78 2.63
N ASP A 221 16.64 -8.65 1.93
CA ASP A 221 17.54 -7.52 2.18
C ASP A 221 16.87 -6.38 2.95
N VAL A 222 15.53 -6.34 2.99
CA VAL A 222 14.77 -5.37 3.80
C VAL A 222 14.11 -6.07 4.98
N VAL A 223 13.17 -6.98 4.74
CA VAL A 223 12.34 -7.58 5.79
C VAL A 223 13.18 -8.43 6.74
N ALA A 224 13.95 -9.40 6.22
CA ALA A 224 14.74 -10.31 7.04
C ALA A 224 15.92 -9.63 7.78
N LYS A 225 16.28 -8.41 7.42
CA LYS A 225 17.32 -7.62 8.10
C LYS A 225 16.80 -6.88 9.32
N LEU A 226 15.49 -6.79 9.49
CA LEU A 226 14.86 -6.11 10.61
C LEU A 226 14.28 -7.11 11.62
N PRO A 227 14.85 -7.18 12.84
CA PRO A 227 14.24 -7.94 13.91
C PRO A 227 12.84 -7.42 14.23
N GLY A 228 11.88 -8.33 14.36
CA GLY A 228 10.49 -8.00 14.69
C GLY A 228 9.55 -7.85 13.49
N LEU A 229 9.99 -8.19 12.27
CA LEU A 229 9.14 -8.29 11.08
C LEU A 229 8.83 -9.75 10.67
N SER A 230 8.62 -10.64 11.63
CA SER A 230 8.45 -12.08 11.37
C SER A 230 7.14 -12.46 10.70
N HIS A 231 6.15 -11.56 10.68
CA HIS A 231 4.85 -11.75 10.04
C HIS A 231 4.67 -10.83 8.82
N THR A 232 5.75 -10.22 8.34
CA THR A 232 5.78 -9.39 7.14
C THR A 232 6.39 -10.16 5.99
N ASN A 233 5.76 -10.13 4.83
CA ASN A 233 6.33 -10.74 3.63
C ASN A 233 5.82 -10.09 2.34
N PHE A 234 6.67 -10.15 1.32
CA PHE A 234 6.26 -10.04 -0.06
C PHE A 234 5.74 -11.41 -0.52
N PRO A 235 4.44 -11.56 -0.85
CA PRO A 235 3.86 -12.85 -1.14
C PRO A 235 4.26 -13.37 -2.53
N THR A 236 4.49 -14.67 -2.63
CA THR A 236 4.74 -15.39 -3.89
C THR A 236 3.50 -16.14 -4.40
N GLY A 237 2.41 -16.17 -3.62
CA GLY A 237 1.15 -16.83 -3.94
C GLY A 237 -0.07 -15.94 -3.69
N PHE A 238 -1.25 -16.43 -4.06
CA PHE A 238 -2.50 -15.66 -3.98
C PHE A 238 -3.12 -15.59 -2.58
N THR A 239 -2.73 -16.50 -1.69
CA THR A 239 -3.31 -16.63 -0.35
C THR A 239 -2.60 -15.75 0.67
N VAL A 240 -3.37 -15.14 1.56
CA VAL A 240 -2.85 -14.48 2.76
C VAL A 240 -2.50 -15.57 3.79
N PRO A 241 -1.39 -15.47 4.55
CA PRO A 241 -1.09 -16.40 5.63
C PRO A 241 -2.15 -16.39 6.74
N GLU A 242 -2.37 -17.53 7.38
CA GLU A 242 -3.27 -17.66 8.53
C GLU A 242 -2.57 -17.25 9.84
N PRO A 243 -3.30 -16.67 10.82
CA PRO A 243 -4.71 -16.31 10.75
C PRO A 243 -4.92 -15.00 9.96
N HIS A 244 -5.98 -14.89 9.16
CA HIS A 244 -6.35 -13.62 8.53
C HIS A 244 -7.88 -13.42 8.51
N PRO A 245 -8.39 -12.16 8.46
CA PRO A 245 -9.80 -11.94 8.26
C PRO A 245 -10.21 -12.33 6.84
N THR A 246 -11.49 -12.65 6.67
CA THR A 246 -12.08 -12.75 5.34
C THR A 246 -12.21 -11.33 4.77
N ALA A 247 -11.66 -11.12 3.58
CA ALA A 247 -11.77 -9.88 2.83
C ALA A 247 -13.13 -9.82 2.12
N TYR A 248 -13.83 -8.70 2.32
CA TYR A 248 -15.18 -8.47 1.80
C TYR A 248 -15.21 -7.23 0.91
N LEU A 249 -15.78 -7.36 -0.29
CA LEU A 249 -16.15 -6.24 -1.14
C LEU A 249 -17.66 -5.99 -1.03
N PRO A 250 -18.09 -4.80 -0.59
CA PRO A 250 -19.51 -4.46 -0.61
C PRO A 250 -20.04 -4.39 -2.05
N ASP A 251 -21.31 -4.72 -2.24
CA ASP A 251 -22.00 -4.44 -3.51
C ASP A 251 -22.34 -2.94 -3.54
N GLU A 252 -21.61 -2.17 -4.36
CA GLU A 252 -21.79 -0.72 -4.46
C GLU A 252 -23.16 -0.31 -5.04
N ASN A 253 -23.81 -1.18 -5.81
CA ASN A 253 -25.13 -0.89 -6.39
C ASN A 253 -26.26 -1.16 -5.40
N ASP A 254 -26.03 -2.07 -4.45
CA ASP A 254 -27.02 -2.45 -3.45
C ASP A 254 -26.33 -2.89 -2.15
N PRO A 255 -26.03 -1.95 -1.24
CA PRO A 255 -25.39 -2.24 0.05
C PRO A 255 -26.19 -3.19 0.96
N SER A 256 -27.44 -3.52 0.61
CA SER A 256 -28.24 -4.51 1.34
C SER A 256 -27.89 -5.96 0.96
N ARG A 257 -27.18 -6.16 -0.16
CA ARG A 257 -26.74 -7.48 -0.60
C ARG A 257 -25.55 -7.97 0.21
N PRO A 258 -25.39 -9.29 0.36
CA PRO A 258 -24.19 -9.86 0.94
C PRO A 258 -22.94 -9.39 0.17
N PRO A 259 -21.86 -9.01 0.87
CA PRO A 259 -20.61 -8.65 0.20
C PRO A 259 -19.99 -9.88 -0.47
N THR A 260 -19.17 -9.62 -1.49
CA THR A 260 -18.39 -10.65 -2.18
C THR A 260 -17.12 -10.95 -1.39
N VAL A 261 -16.77 -12.22 -1.23
CA VAL A 261 -15.50 -12.64 -0.60
C VAL A 261 -14.36 -12.55 -1.61
N VAL A 262 -13.25 -11.91 -1.23
CA VAL A 262 -12.07 -11.67 -2.09
C VAL A 262 -10.74 -11.97 -1.38
N ASN A 263 -10.64 -13.14 -0.75
CA ASN A 263 -9.39 -13.54 -0.06
C ASN A 263 -8.21 -13.74 -1.02
N GLU A 264 -8.51 -14.16 -2.25
CA GLU A 264 -7.53 -14.43 -3.28
C GLU A 264 -7.43 -13.24 -4.23
N VAL A 265 -6.27 -12.60 -4.24
CA VAL A 265 -5.91 -11.53 -5.17
C VAL A 265 -4.54 -11.86 -5.70
N ASN A 266 -4.36 -11.77 -7.02
CA ASN A 266 -3.04 -11.96 -7.61
C ASN A 266 -2.10 -10.84 -7.13
N PRO A 267 -1.02 -11.15 -6.37
CA PRO A 267 -0.12 -10.14 -5.85
C PRO A 267 0.65 -9.43 -6.97
N ALA A 268 0.75 -10.00 -8.17
CA ALA A 268 1.37 -9.33 -9.31
C ALA A 268 0.63 -8.05 -9.73
N VAL A 269 -0.67 -7.92 -9.41
CA VAL A 269 -1.47 -6.73 -9.77
C VAL A 269 -0.93 -5.48 -9.05
N GLY A 270 -0.74 -5.56 -7.73
CA GLY A 270 -0.14 -4.47 -6.97
C GLY A 270 1.39 -4.52 -6.94
N TRP A 271 1.96 -5.72 -7.03
CA TRP A 271 3.39 -6.04 -6.97
C TRP A 271 4.17 -5.14 -5.99
N THR A 272 5.26 -4.51 -6.44
CA THR A 272 6.09 -3.60 -5.63
C THR A 272 5.39 -2.29 -5.24
N ALA A 273 4.22 -2.00 -5.80
CA ALA A 273 3.37 -0.89 -5.38
C ALA A 273 2.40 -1.27 -4.24
N GLY A 274 2.06 -2.55 -4.03
CA GLY A 274 0.96 -2.88 -3.11
C GLY A 274 0.75 -4.33 -2.67
N ALA A 275 1.64 -5.27 -2.95
CA ALA A 275 1.35 -6.69 -2.75
C ALA A 275 1.57 -7.21 -1.32
N MET A 276 2.34 -6.51 -0.48
CA MET A 276 2.86 -7.09 0.76
C MET A 276 1.76 -7.40 1.78
N THR A 277 2.07 -8.34 2.66
CA THR A 277 1.26 -8.71 3.82
C THR A 277 2.06 -8.46 5.09
N SER A 278 1.39 -8.04 6.17
CA SER A 278 1.99 -7.82 7.48
C SER A 278 0.94 -8.01 8.58
N THR A 279 1.34 -7.76 9.83
CA THR A 279 0.44 -7.61 10.99
C THR A 279 0.58 -6.22 11.57
N VAL A 280 -0.36 -5.83 12.43
CA VAL A 280 -0.32 -4.53 13.11
C VAL A 280 0.94 -4.36 13.98
N ASP A 281 1.39 -5.44 14.63
CA ASP A 281 2.59 -5.42 15.48
C ASP A 281 3.89 -5.29 14.67
N ASP A 282 3.99 -5.95 13.53
CA ASP A 282 5.13 -5.80 12.63
C ASP A 282 5.18 -4.38 12.02
N LEU A 283 4.02 -3.84 11.61
CA LEU A 283 3.94 -2.46 11.07
C LEU A 283 4.33 -1.39 12.11
N LYS A 284 4.11 -1.65 13.40
CA LYS A 284 4.65 -0.80 14.48
C LYS A 284 6.17 -0.76 14.45
N VAL A 285 6.81 -1.93 14.35
CA VAL A 285 8.27 -2.04 14.27
C VAL A 285 8.76 -1.31 13.03
N TRP A 286 8.17 -1.59 11.87
CA TRP A 286 8.52 -0.95 10.61
C TRP A 286 8.42 0.58 10.67
N THR A 287 7.32 1.11 11.22
CA THR A 287 7.11 2.56 11.37
C THR A 287 8.21 3.19 12.23
N ARG A 288 8.62 2.55 13.33
CA ARG A 288 9.71 3.05 14.18
C ARG A 288 11.04 3.08 13.43
N GLU A 289 11.38 2.00 12.71
CA GLU A 289 12.65 1.92 11.99
C GLU A 289 12.75 2.97 10.86
N LEU A 290 11.63 3.27 10.20
CA LEU A 290 11.56 4.36 9.22
C LEU A 290 11.80 5.74 9.86
N THR A 291 11.26 6.00 11.06
CA THR A 291 11.40 7.31 11.71
C THR A 291 12.71 7.51 12.44
N ASP A 292 13.33 6.43 12.92
CA ASP A 292 14.61 6.48 13.65
C ASP A 292 15.81 6.69 12.72
N GLY A 293 15.62 6.58 11.39
CA GLY A 293 16.67 6.80 10.39
C GLY A 293 17.80 5.77 10.41
N LYS A 294 17.54 4.55 10.91
CA LYS A 294 18.55 3.49 11.06
C LYS A 294 18.70 2.59 9.83
N LEU A 295 17.74 2.68 8.91
CA LEU A 295 17.68 1.82 7.73
C LEU A 295 18.54 2.32 6.56
N LEU A 296 18.85 3.61 6.54
CA LEU A 296 19.49 4.30 5.42
C LEU A 296 20.53 5.27 5.96
N SER A 297 21.57 5.54 5.18
CA SER A 297 22.57 6.55 5.53
C SER A 297 22.01 7.98 5.38
N PRO A 298 22.39 8.94 6.25
CA PRO A 298 21.93 10.33 6.17
C PRO A 298 22.38 11.08 4.91
#